data_AF-A0A9X1QTX6-F1
#
_entry.id   AF-A0A9X1QTX6-F1
#
_cell.length_a   1.000
_cell.length_b   1.000
_cell.length_c   1.000
_cell.angle_alpha   90.00
_cell.angle_beta   90.00
_cell.angle_gamma   90.00
#
_symmetry.space_group_name_H-M   'P 1'
#
loop_
_entity.id
_entity.type
_entity.pdbx_description
1 polymer ?
#
loop_
_entity_poly.entity_id
_entity_poly.type
_entity_poly.pdbx_seq_one_letter_code
_entity_poly.pdbx_strand_id
1 'polypeptide(L)'
;MKYSSLILLILLIACDSKEQTELPKVNSDYVLYGLMIEKYSSSTQSIEDEMYSVINKNDLSKLKNAEKYDSLTIEYKLYLESVYQKILEDATTDLEMDYNQDLSNKSITNNMFFSNDIINDYGNEFLTKLEEYRLAILPFVENNQLKYRINLLLTTDDASDRNGYKINYLEYHFRDIPPIAVMFYIKYIQNSIISFENEYFKNLALK
;
A
#
# COMPACT_ATOMS: atom_id res chain seq x y z
N MET A 1 39.34 18.33 -62.78
CA MET A 1 38.16 18.97 -62.16
C MET A 1 36.90 18.44 -62.85
N LYS A 2 36.20 17.52 -62.20
CA LYS A 2 34.87 17.04 -62.60
C LYS A 2 33.98 17.00 -61.36
N TYR A 3 32.79 17.53 -61.53
CA TYR A 3 31.75 17.76 -60.54
C TYR A 3 31.05 16.48 -60.09
N SER A 4 30.62 16.52 -58.82
CA SER A 4 29.31 16.11 -58.31
C SER A 4 28.88 14.64 -58.41
N SER A 5 28.72 14.01 -57.25
CA SER A 5 27.44 13.41 -56.84
C SER A 5 27.53 13.01 -55.37
N LEU A 6 27.07 13.89 -54.47
CA LEU A 6 26.77 13.53 -53.09
C LEU A 6 25.31 13.07 -53.07
N ILE A 7 25.09 11.76 -53.12
CA ILE A 7 23.76 11.16 -52.97
C ILE A 7 23.42 11.19 -51.48
N LEU A 8 22.45 12.03 -51.13
CA LEU A 8 21.81 12.07 -49.82
C LEU A 8 20.92 10.82 -49.69
N LEU A 9 21.40 9.81 -48.98
CA LEU A 9 20.64 8.60 -48.68
C LEU A 9 19.71 8.89 -47.48
N ILE A 10 18.50 9.39 -47.76
CA ILE A 10 17.38 9.33 -46.81
C ILE A 10 16.70 7.99 -47.04
N LEU A 11 17.01 7.00 -46.21
CA LEU A 11 16.25 5.75 -46.13
C LEU A 11 15.61 5.65 -44.74
N LEU A 12 14.31 5.87 -44.79
CA LEU A 12 13.25 5.60 -43.82
C LEU A 12 13.63 4.52 -42.80
N ILE A 13 13.85 4.92 -41.55
CA ILE A 13 13.64 4.03 -40.41
C ILE A 13 12.12 3.84 -40.33
N ALA A 14 11.63 2.76 -40.94
CA ALA A 14 10.31 2.26 -40.61
C ALA A 14 10.35 1.85 -39.13
N CYS A 15 9.74 2.65 -38.26
CA CYS A 15 9.33 2.18 -36.95
C CYS A 15 8.42 0.98 -37.19
N ASP A 16 8.92 -0.21 -36.91
CA ASP A 16 8.13 -1.41 -36.72
C ASP A 16 7.37 -1.22 -35.39
N SER A 17 6.40 -0.30 -35.37
CA SER A 17 5.42 -0.24 -34.29
C SER A 17 4.49 -1.42 -34.50
N LYS A 18 4.93 -2.60 -34.03
CA LYS A 18 4.02 -3.68 -33.66
C LYS A 18 3.13 -3.14 -32.55
N GLU A 19 2.09 -2.42 -32.95
CA GLU A 19 0.94 -2.15 -32.11
C GLU A 19 0.36 -3.54 -31.79
N GLN A 20 0.63 -4.02 -30.57
CA GLN A 20 0.07 -5.26 -30.07
C GLN A 20 -1.45 -5.06 -30.00
N THR A 21 -2.14 -5.49 -31.06
CA THR A 21 -3.59 -5.39 -31.23
C THR A 21 -4.34 -6.49 -30.48
N GLU A 22 -3.63 -7.40 -29.82
CA GLU A 22 -4.20 -8.39 -28.92
C GLU A 22 -3.75 -8.08 -27.50
N LEU A 23 -4.72 -7.76 -26.62
CA LEU A 23 -4.49 -7.75 -25.18
C LEU A 23 -3.90 -9.13 -24.82
N PRO A 24 -2.71 -9.20 -24.18
CA PRO A 24 -2.19 -10.47 -23.73
C PRO A 24 -3.28 -11.18 -22.92
N LYS A 25 -3.43 -12.49 -23.10
CA LYS A 25 -4.30 -13.31 -22.24
C LYS A 25 -3.72 -13.27 -20.83
N VAL A 26 -4.02 -12.21 -20.10
CA VAL A 26 -3.64 -12.08 -18.70
C VAL A 26 -4.51 -13.05 -17.92
N ASN A 27 -3.89 -13.89 -17.10
CA ASN A 27 -4.61 -14.75 -16.18
C ASN A 27 -5.41 -13.84 -15.22
N SER A 28 -6.73 -13.75 -15.40
CA SER A 28 -7.49 -12.55 -14.97
C SER A 28 -7.69 -12.42 -13.47
N ASP A 29 -7.43 -13.47 -12.70
CA ASP A 29 -7.98 -13.61 -11.34
C ASP A 29 -7.33 -12.65 -10.32
N TYR A 30 -6.09 -12.21 -10.58
CA TYR A 30 -5.32 -11.38 -9.64
C TYR A 30 -4.84 -10.04 -10.21
N VAL A 31 -5.02 -9.80 -11.51
CA VAL A 31 -4.60 -8.55 -12.19
C VAL A 31 -5.19 -7.32 -11.52
N LEU A 32 -6.44 -7.40 -11.09
CA LEU A 32 -7.11 -6.28 -10.42
C LEU A 32 -6.38 -5.87 -9.15
N TYR A 33 -5.86 -6.82 -8.36
CA TYR A 33 -5.10 -6.47 -7.15
C TYR A 33 -3.80 -5.74 -7.49
N GLY A 34 -3.08 -6.17 -8.54
CA GLY A 34 -1.89 -5.47 -9.04
C GLY A 34 -2.21 -4.02 -9.45
N LEU A 35 -3.25 -3.83 -10.26
CA LEU A 35 -3.71 -2.49 -10.65
C LEU A 35 -4.12 -1.63 -9.44
N MET A 36 -4.71 -2.23 -8.41
CA MET A 36 -5.09 -1.53 -7.19
C MET A 36 -3.88 -1.18 -6.32
N ILE A 37 -2.85 -2.03 -6.26
CA ILE A 37 -1.56 -1.73 -5.61
C ILE A 37 -0.92 -0.50 -6.24
N GLU A 38 -0.85 -0.46 -7.58
CA GLU A 38 -0.33 0.68 -8.33
C GLU A 38 -1.15 1.94 -8.06
N LYS A 39 -2.48 1.83 -8.14
CA LYS A 39 -3.40 2.93 -7.86
C LYS A 39 -3.21 3.50 -6.45
N TYR A 40 -3.15 2.64 -5.42
CA TYR A 40 -2.97 3.09 -4.04
C TYR A 40 -1.58 3.68 -3.81
N SER A 41 -0.55 3.17 -4.47
CA SER A 41 0.80 3.75 -4.44
C SER A 41 0.81 5.17 -5.01
N SER A 42 0.27 5.36 -6.21
CA SER A 42 0.14 6.70 -6.82
C SER A 42 -0.74 7.63 -6.02
N SER A 43 -1.86 7.14 -5.47
CA SER A 43 -2.74 7.93 -4.62
C SER A 43 -2.06 8.36 -3.33
N THR A 44 -1.24 7.50 -2.73
CA THR A 44 -0.50 7.82 -1.50
C THR A 44 0.47 8.96 -1.75
N GLN A 45 1.27 8.88 -2.81
CA GLN A 45 2.19 9.96 -3.20
C GLN A 45 1.45 11.29 -3.41
N SER A 46 0.33 11.26 -4.14
CA SER A 46 -0.46 12.48 -4.40
C SER A 46 -1.01 13.10 -3.12
N ILE A 47 -1.38 12.30 -2.11
CA ILE A 47 -1.89 12.81 -0.84
C ILE A 47 -0.75 13.38 0.01
N GLU A 48 0.43 12.76 -0.01
CA GLU A 48 1.63 13.28 0.67
C GLU A 48 2.04 14.64 0.10
N ASP A 49 2.04 14.78 -1.23
CA ASP A 49 2.35 16.06 -1.88
C ASP A 49 1.36 17.16 -1.46
N GLU A 50 0.06 16.84 -1.39
CA GLU A 50 -0.96 17.76 -0.90
C GLU A 50 -0.74 18.11 0.58
N MET A 51 -0.49 17.10 1.40
CA MET A 51 -0.28 17.23 2.84
C MET A 51 0.92 18.13 3.15
N TYR A 52 2.07 17.90 2.51
CA TYR A 52 3.25 18.74 2.70
C TYR A 52 3.03 20.17 2.19
N SER A 53 2.21 20.36 1.15
CA SER A 53 1.79 21.71 0.73
C SER A 53 1.00 22.42 1.83
N VAL A 54 0.03 21.72 2.46
CA VAL A 54 -0.76 22.25 3.59
C VAL A 54 0.13 22.56 4.79
N ILE A 55 1.05 21.67 5.15
CA ILE A 55 1.99 21.84 6.26
C ILE A 55 2.84 23.10 6.06
N ASN A 56 3.46 23.23 4.88
CA ASN A 56 4.38 24.33 4.59
C ASN A 56 3.66 25.67 4.49
N LYS A 57 2.50 25.71 3.83
CA LYS A 57 1.72 26.95 3.67
C LYS A 57 1.26 27.53 5.00
N ASN A 58 0.97 26.67 5.98
CA ASN A 58 0.43 27.07 7.28
C ASN A 58 1.47 26.95 8.42
N ASP A 59 2.74 26.70 8.11
CA ASP A 59 3.85 26.60 9.08
C ASP A 59 3.58 25.60 10.23
N LEU A 60 2.88 24.50 9.91
CA LEU A 60 2.40 23.52 10.90
C LEU A 60 3.50 22.60 11.44
N SER A 61 4.65 22.53 10.76
CA SER A 61 5.80 21.72 11.18
C SER A 61 6.38 22.15 12.54
N LYS A 62 6.08 23.38 12.99
CA LYS A 62 6.50 23.89 14.31
C LYS A 62 5.62 23.38 15.45
N LEU A 63 4.48 22.77 15.15
CA LEU A 63 3.57 22.23 16.15
C LEU A 63 4.08 20.85 16.59
N LYS A 64 4.57 20.77 17.83
CA LYS A 64 5.12 19.53 18.39
C LYS A 64 4.21 18.29 18.22
N ASN A 65 2.91 18.45 18.41
CA ASN A 65 1.96 17.35 18.24
C ASN A 65 1.81 16.94 16.76
N ALA A 66 1.92 17.89 15.83
CA ALA A 66 1.82 17.62 14.41
C ALA A 66 3.09 16.92 13.89
N GLU A 67 4.27 17.38 14.30
CA GLU A 67 5.55 16.70 14.06
C GLU A 67 5.56 15.27 14.64
N LYS A 68 5.00 15.08 15.85
CA LYS A 68 4.94 13.75 16.46
C LYS A 68 3.98 12.81 15.74
N TYR A 69 2.83 13.30 15.26
CA TYR A 69 1.94 12.51 14.41
C TYR A 69 2.69 12.08 13.14
N ASP A 70 3.26 13.02 12.39
CA ASP A 70 4.01 12.76 11.14
C ASP A 70 5.08 11.68 11.34
N SER A 71 5.88 11.81 12.40
CA SER A 71 6.91 10.82 12.73
C SER A 71 6.33 9.41 12.97
N LEU A 72 5.21 9.30 13.69
CA LEU A 72 4.57 8.01 13.95
C LEU A 72 4.01 7.39 12.66
N THR A 73 3.44 8.21 11.77
CA THR A 73 2.93 7.72 10.48
C THR A 73 4.05 7.27 9.57
N ILE A 74 5.17 8.00 9.52
CA ILE A 74 6.37 7.61 8.77
C ILE A 74 6.91 6.27 9.29
N GLU A 75 7.10 6.14 10.61
CA GLU A 75 7.57 4.90 11.24
C GLU A 75 6.67 3.71 10.90
N TYR A 76 5.35 3.88 11.02
CA TYR A 76 4.40 2.81 10.73
C TYR A 76 4.28 2.49 9.24
N LYS A 77 4.34 3.49 8.35
CA LYS A 77 4.39 3.29 6.90
C LYS A 77 5.61 2.48 6.49
N LEU A 78 6.77 2.76 7.07
CA LEU A 78 8.01 2.00 6.85
C LEU A 78 7.89 0.55 7.33
N TYR A 79 7.23 0.32 8.47
CA TYR A 79 6.90 -1.03 8.93
C TYR A 79 6.00 -1.76 7.92
N LEU A 80 4.92 -1.13 7.46
CA LEU A 80 4.05 -1.72 6.43
C LEU A 80 4.80 -2.02 5.13
N GLU A 81 5.75 -1.16 4.74
CA GLU A 81 6.59 -1.41 3.58
C GLU A 81 7.49 -2.63 3.78
N SER A 82 8.06 -2.83 4.98
CA SER A 82 8.87 -4.03 5.24
C SER A 82 8.04 -5.31 5.20
N VAL A 83 6.78 -5.28 5.67
CA VAL A 83 5.83 -6.39 5.52
C VAL A 83 5.56 -6.67 4.04
N TYR A 84 5.32 -5.64 3.24
CA TYR A 84 5.10 -5.77 1.79
C TYR A 84 6.31 -6.39 1.09
N GLN A 85 7.52 -5.88 1.35
CA GLN A 85 8.75 -6.37 0.74
C GLN A 85 9.04 -7.81 1.14
N LYS A 86 8.80 -8.18 2.40
CA LYS A 86 8.95 -9.57 2.84
C LYS A 86 8.03 -10.53 2.07
N ILE A 87 6.78 -10.15 1.83
CA ILE A 87 5.86 -10.98 1.03
C ILE A 87 6.38 -11.11 -0.41
N LEU A 88 6.88 -10.01 -0.99
CA LEU A 88 7.41 -10.00 -2.35
C LEU A 88 8.65 -10.91 -2.47
N GLU A 89 9.60 -10.80 -1.54
CA GLU A 89 10.80 -11.64 -1.48
C GLU A 89 10.48 -13.12 -1.29
N ASP A 90 9.51 -13.45 -0.44
CA ASP A 90 9.09 -14.83 -0.19
C ASP A 90 8.28 -15.42 -1.37
N ALA A 91 7.69 -14.57 -2.22
CA ALA A 91 6.88 -14.98 -3.37
C ALA A 91 7.69 -15.08 -4.66
N THR A 92 8.49 -14.08 -5.01
CA THR A 92 9.09 -13.96 -6.35
C THR A 92 10.60 -14.17 -6.30
N THR A 93 11.15 -14.89 -7.28
CA THR A 93 12.62 -14.96 -7.47
C THR A 93 13.17 -13.84 -8.36
N ASP A 94 12.31 -13.15 -9.11
CA ASP A 94 12.65 -12.03 -9.98
C ASP A 94 11.88 -10.77 -9.55
N LEU A 95 12.55 -9.62 -9.57
CA LEU A 95 11.98 -8.31 -9.21
C LEU A 95 10.94 -7.78 -10.22
N GLU A 96 10.76 -8.45 -11.36
CA GLU A 96 9.73 -8.12 -12.33
C GLU A 96 8.41 -8.80 -11.92
N MET A 97 7.48 -8.00 -11.39
CA MET A 97 6.17 -8.46 -10.90
C MET A 97 5.33 -9.08 -12.04
N ASP A 98 5.44 -10.40 -12.24
CA ASP A 98 4.40 -11.16 -12.95
C ASP A 98 3.30 -11.55 -11.96
N TYR A 99 2.21 -10.78 -11.97
CA TYR A 99 1.06 -10.90 -11.07
C TYR A 99 0.30 -12.24 -11.14
N ASN A 100 0.74 -13.21 -11.96
CA ASN A 100 -0.09 -14.35 -12.36
C ASN A 100 0.29 -15.70 -11.75
N GLN A 101 1.50 -15.90 -11.23
CA GLN A 101 1.91 -17.24 -10.76
C GLN A 101 2.26 -17.28 -9.27
N ASP A 102 3.36 -16.66 -8.85
CA ASP A 102 3.84 -16.88 -7.47
C ASP A 102 3.00 -16.17 -6.40
N LEU A 103 2.44 -15.01 -6.73
CA LEU A 103 1.62 -14.21 -5.81
C LEU A 103 0.21 -14.80 -5.55
N SER A 104 -0.10 -15.95 -6.15
CA SER A 104 -1.30 -16.73 -5.90
C SER A 104 -1.11 -17.81 -4.82
N ASN A 105 0.13 -18.13 -4.43
CA ASN A 105 0.41 -19.20 -3.48
C ASN A 105 0.14 -18.78 -2.03
N LYS A 106 -1.05 -19.15 -1.54
CA LYS A 106 -1.53 -18.90 -0.17
C LYS A 106 -0.60 -19.43 0.93
N SER A 107 0.25 -20.43 0.65
CA SER A 107 1.18 -20.95 1.66
C SER A 107 2.18 -19.89 2.12
N ILE A 108 2.52 -18.93 1.27
CA ILE A 108 3.43 -17.82 1.63
C ILE A 108 2.83 -16.99 2.76
N THR A 109 1.60 -16.50 2.56
CA THR A 109 0.87 -15.75 3.59
C THR A 109 0.63 -16.59 4.85
N ASN A 110 0.21 -17.85 4.68
CA ASN A 110 -0.02 -18.74 5.81
C ASN A 110 1.26 -18.95 6.65
N ASN A 111 2.40 -19.23 6.02
CA ASN A 111 3.67 -19.44 6.71
C ASN A 111 4.21 -18.15 7.36
N MET A 112 3.89 -17.00 6.78
CA MET A 112 4.34 -15.70 7.29
C MET A 112 3.63 -15.33 8.60
N PHE A 113 2.33 -15.57 8.72
CA PHE A 113 1.54 -15.12 9.88
C PHE A 113 1.13 -16.24 10.84
N PHE A 114 1.24 -17.51 10.43
CA PHE A 114 0.75 -18.65 11.20
C PHE A 114 1.80 -19.76 11.31
N SER A 115 1.63 -20.59 12.32
CA SER A 115 2.37 -21.83 12.51
C SER A 115 1.38 -22.91 12.90
N ASN A 116 1.03 -23.77 11.93
CA ASN A 116 -0.13 -24.65 12.02
C ASN A 116 -1.42 -23.82 12.20
N ASP A 117 -2.20 -24.12 13.24
CA ASP A 117 -3.49 -23.48 13.52
C ASP A 117 -3.38 -22.26 14.44
N ILE A 118 -2.18 -21.82 14.81
CA ILE A 118 -1.97 -20.66 15.69
C ILE A 118 -1.23 -19.52 14.99
N ILE A 119 -1.48 -18.29 15.44
CA ILE A 119 -0.74 -17.09 15.04
C ILE A 119 0.71 -17.19 15.52
N ASN A 120 1.67 -16.92 14.63
CA ASN A 120 3.09 -16.95 14.96
C ASN A 120 3.58 -15.59 15.50
N ASP A 121 4.88 -15.50 15.82
CA ASP A 121 5.48 -14.27 16.37
C ASP A 121 5.34 -13.07 15.42
N TYR A 122 5.47 -13.29 14.11
CA TYR A 122 5.36 -12.24 13.11
C TYR A 122 3.92 -11.72 12.96
N GLY A 123 2.92 -12.61 13.05
CA GLY A 123 1.52 -12.22 13.12
C GLY A 123 1.21 -11.40 14.38
N ASN A 124 1.72 -11.83 15.54
CA ASN A 124 1.57 -11.05 16.76
C ASN A 124 2.26 -9.69 16.67
N GLU A 125 3.43 -9.60 16.03
CA GLU A 125 4.12 -8.33 15.77
C GLU A 125 3.26 -7.42 14.88
N PHE A 126 2.65 -7.94 13.81
CA PHE A 126 1.77 -7.17 12.94
C PHE A 126 0.58 -6.56 13.68
N LEU A 127 -0.13 -7.38 14.47
CA LEU A 127 -1.24 -6.90 15.30
C LEU A 127 -0.76 -5.84 16.30
N THR A 128 0.38 -6.09 16.95
CA THR A 128 0.95 -5.17 17.92
C THR A 128 1.29 -3.83 17.28
N LYS A 129 1.95 -3.81 16.11
CA LYS A 129 2.33 -2.57 15.42
C LYS A 129 1.13 -1.78 14.94
N LEU A 130 0.10 -2.46 14.43
CA LEU A 130 -1.16 -1.83 14.04
C LEU A 130 -1.83 -1.14 15.23
N GLU A 131 -1.93 -1.85 16.36
CA GLU A 131 -2.56 -1.36 17.58
C GLU A 131 -1.75 -0.23 18.24
N GLU A 132 -0.43 -0.38 18.34
CA GLU A 132 0.49 0.63 18.85
C GLU A 132 0.36 1.94 18.06
N TYR A 133 0.36 1.86 16.73
CA TYR A 133 0.19 3.04 15.88
C TYR A 133 -1.17 3.70 16.12
N ARG A 134 -2.27 2.93 16.10
CA ARG A 134 -3.63 3.43 16.35
C ARG A 134 -3.70 4.18 17.68
N LEU A 135 -3.25 3.56 18.76
CA LEU A 135 -3.28 4.14 20.10
C LEU A 135 -2.39 5.38 20.21
N ALA A 136 -1.26 5.40 19.50
CA ALA A 136 -0.33 6.53 19.52
C ALA A 136 -0.88 7.78 18.81
N ILE A 137 -1.66 7.64 17.73
CA ILE A 137 -2.17 8.79 16.96
C ILE A 137 -3.49 9.37 17.48
N LEU A 138 -4.35 8.54 18.08
CA LEU A 138 -5.69 8.94 18.54
C LEU A 138 -5.70 10.14 19.50
N PRO A 139 -4.73 10.33 20.41
CA PRO A 139 -4.67 11.48 21.30
C PRO A 139 -4.51 12.83 20.58
N PHE A 140 -3.93 12.85 19.36
CA PHE A 140 -3.72 14.08 18.60
C PHE A 140 -4.98 14.54 17.85
N VAL A 141 -5.85 13.60 17.52
CA VAL A 141 -7.05 13.89 16.76
C VAL A 141 -8.09 14.51 17.70
N GLU A 142 -8.73 15.61 17.30
CA GLU A 142 -9.89 16.15 18.04
C GLU A 142 -11.21 15.89 17.31
N ASN A 143 -11.16 15.78 15.97
CA ASN A 143 -12.32 15.51 15.14
C ASN A 143 -12.86 14.10 15.40
N ASN A 144 -14.08 14.01 15.92
CA ASN A 144 -14.72 12.74 16.28
C ASN A 144 -14.97 11.82 15.07
N GLN A 145 -15.26 12.38 13.89
CA GLN A 145 -15.47 11.59 12.68
C GLN A 145 -14.16 10.96 12.20
N LEU A 146 -13.06 11.70 12.28
CA LEU A 146 -11.72 11.19 11.97
C LEU A 146 -11.30 10.10 12.97
N LYS A 147 -11.51 10.33 14.28
CA LYS A 147 -11.28 9.28 15.31
C LYS A 147 -12.06 8.01 15.03
N TYR A 148 -13.33 8.14 14.65
CA TYR A 148 -14.17 6.99 14.35
C TYR A 148 -13.60 6.19 13.17
N ARG A 149 -13.20 6.86 12.08
CA ARG A 149 -12.60 6.20 10.91
C ARG A 149 -11.25 5.53 11.21
N ILE A 150 -10.41 6.19 12.01
CA ILE A 150 -9.14 5.62 12.48
C ILE A 150 -9.40 4.33 13.28
N ASN A 151 -10.34 4.38 14.23
CA ASN A 151 -10.69 3.20 15.03
C ASN A 151 -11.29 2.09 14.19
N LEU A 152 -12.17 2.42 13.24
CA LEU A 152 -12.80 1.43 12.38
C LEU A 152 -11.78 0.69 11.50
N LEU A 153 -10.78 1.41 10.99
CA LEU A 153 -9.81 0.81 10.08
C LEU A 153 -8.68 0.08 10.81
N LEU A 154 -8.19 0.64 11.91
CA LEU A 154 -6.95 0.18 12.56
C LEU A 154 -7.19 -0.67 13.81
N THR A 155 -8.45 -1.01 14.12
CA THR A 155 -8.72 -1.92 15.23
C THR A 155 -8.19 -3.32 14.94
N THR A 156 -7.77 -4.01 16.00
CA THR A 156 -7.35 -5.42 15.98
C THR A 156 -8.40 -6.35 16.60
N ASP A 157 -9.60 -5.83 16.87
CA ASP A 157 -10.72 -6.60 17.42
C ASP A 157 -11.14 -7.74 16.46
N ASP A 158 -11.66 -8.82 17.05
CA ASP A 158 -12.22 -9.94 16.28
C ASP A 158 -13.33 -9.47 15.35
N ALA A 159 -13.30 -9.95 14.11
CA ALA A 159 -14.31 -9.68 13.10
C ALA A 159 -15.49 -10.66 13.24
N SER A 160 -16.69 -10.22 12.84
CA SER A 160 -17.83 -11.14 12.67
C SER A 160 -17.96 -11.51 11.20
N ASP A 161 -18.05 -12.81 10.91
CA ASP A 161 -18.36 -13.28 9.55
C ASP A 161 -19.82 -12.97 9.17
N ARG A 162 -20.20 -13.31 7.92
CA ARG A 162 -21.57 -13.07 7.42
C ARG A 162 -22.66 -13.84 8.19
N ASN A 163 -22.26 -14.84 8.98
CA ASN A 163 -23.14 -15.67 9.80
C ASN A 163 -23.11 -15.26 11.28
N GLY A 164 -22.32 -14.25 11.66
CA GLY A 164 -22.19 -13.76 13.02
C GLY A 164 -21.18 -14.51 13.89
N TYR A 165 -20.37 -15.41 13.31
CA TYR A 165 -19.27 -16.06 14.04
C TYR A 165 -18.11 -15.09 14.22
N LYS A 166 -17.57 -15.03 15.43
CA LYS A 166 -16.34 -14.31 15.71
C LYS A 166 -15.14 -15.06 15.11
N ILE A 167 -14.36 -14.35 14.32
CA ILE A 167 -13.11 -14.81 13.71
C ILE A 167 -12.02 -13.85 14.16
N ASN A 168 -10.88 -14.41 14.57
CA ASN A 168 -9.73 -13.60 14.94
C ASN A 168 -9.30 -12.69 13.76
N TYR A 169 -8.86 -11.47 14.07
CA TYR A 169 -8.48 -10.48 13.05
C TYR A 169 -7.53 -11.02 11.97
N LEU A 170 -6.44 -11.69 12.35
CA LEU A 170 -5.47 -12.19 11.38
C LEU A 170 -6.05 -13.34 10.55
N GLU A 171 -6.85 -14.20 11.17
CA GLU A 171 -7.51 -15.27 10.44
C GLU A 171 -8.48 -14.72 9.40
N TYR A 172 -9.25 -13.69 9.76
CA TYR A 172 -10.19 -13.05 8.85
C TYR A 172 -9.49 -12.37 7.67
N HIS A 173 -8.35 -11.71 7.90
CA HIS A 173 -7.67 -10.92 6.87
C HIS A 173 -6.61 -11.69 6.08
N PHE A 174 -5.96 -12.70 6.65
CA PHE A 174 -4.75 -13.32 6.08
C PHE A 174 -4.79 -14.85 5.97
N ARG A 175 -5.64 -15.58 6.70
CA ARG A 175 -5.66 -17.05 6.59
C ARG A 175 -6.22 -17.47 5.23
N ASP A 176 -5.44 -18.28 4.51
CA ASP A 176 -5.76 -18.78 3.17
C ASP A 176 -6.03 -17.67 2.13
N ILE A 177 -5.46 -16.49 2.35
CA ILE A 177 -5.50 -15.34 1.44
C ILE A 177 -4.22 -15.33 0.58
N PRO A 178 -4.33 -15.12 -0.74
CA PRO A 178 -3.15 -15.09 -1.60
C PRO A 178 -2.29 -13.84 -1.32
N PRO A 179 -0.95 -13.96 -1.44
CA PRO A 179 0.00 -12.86 -1.23
C PRO A 179 -0.39 -11.53 -1.88
N ILE A 180 -0.82 -11.56 -3.15
CA ILE A 180 -1.21 -10.34 -3.88
C ILE A 180 -2.34 -9.56 -3.19
N ALA A 181 -3.31 -10.26 -2.59
CA ALA A 181 -4.42 -9.62 -1.90
C ALA A 181 -3.97 -9.01 -0.56
N VAL A 182 -3.01 -9.66 0.14
CA VAL A 182 -2.41 -9.12 1.35
C VAL A 182 -1.56 -7.88 1.03
N MET A 183 -0.76 -7.93 -0.02
CA MET A 183 0.02 -6.79 -0.52
C MET A 183 -0.88 -5.60 -0.88
N PHE A 184 -2.00 -5.86 -1.56
CA PHE A 184 -3.04 -4.88 -1.81
C PHE A 184 -3.58 -4.27 -0.51
N TYR A 185 -3.90 -5.10 0.48
CA TYR A 185 -4.43 -4.64 1.75
C TYR A 185 -3.42 -3.76 2.51
N ILE A 186 -2.13 -4.10 2.47
CA ILE A 186 -1.06 -3.29 3.04
C ILE A 186 -1.00 -1.90 2.37
N LYS A 187 -1.07 -1.85 1.04
CA LYS A 187 -1.08 -0.58 0.28
C LYS A 187 -2.34 0.26 0.56
N TYR A 188 -3.48 -0.40 0.76
CA TYR A 188 -4.71 0.24 1.20
C TYR A 188 -4.57 0.87 2.61
N ILE A 189 -3.94 0.17 3.56
CA ILE A 189 -3.65 0.74 4.89
C ILE A 189 -2.70 1.94 4.76
N GLN A 190 -1.58 1.80 4.04
CA GLN A 190 -0.62 2.90 3.80
C GLN A 190 -1.32 4.15 3.24
N ASN A 191 -2.18 3.98 2.24
CA ASN A 191 -2.95 5.08 1.68
C ASN A 191 -3.92 5.72 2.69
N SER A 192 -4.57 4.89 3.51
CA SER A 192 -5.57 5.35 4.45
C SER A 192 -4.95 6.11 5.63
N ILE A 193 -3.81 5.65 6.17
CA ILE A 193 -3.13 6.35 7.27
C ILE A 193 -2.62 7.74 6.83
N ILE A 194 -2.12 7.84 5.60
CA ILE A 194 -1.72 9.11 4.98
C ILE A 194 -2.94 10.01 4.71
N SER A 195 -4.08 9.42 4.32
CA SER A 195 -5.33 10.17 4.18
C SER A 195 -5.82 10.74 5.51
N PHE A 196 -5.72 9.98 6.61
CA PHE A 196 -6.09 10.44 7.94
C PHE A 196 -5.19 11.57 8.43
N GLU A 197 -3.89 11.45 8.17
CA GLU A 197 -2.91 12.48 8.51
C GLU A 197 -3.12 13.77 7.72
N ASN A 198 -3.34 13.67 6.40
CA ASN A 198 -3.69 14.83 5.58
C ASN A 198 -4.96 15.53 6.10
N GLU A 199 -5.99 14.78 6.49
CA GLU A 199 -7.20 15.34 7.10
C GLU A 199 -6.92 16.00 8.45
N TYR A 200 -6.06 15.40 9.28
CA TYR A 200 -5.60 15.99 10.52
C TYR A 200 -4.91 17.35 10.28
N PHE A 201 -3.96 17.43 9.34
CA PHE A 201 -3.29 18.69 9.00
C PHE A 201 -4.22 19.74 8.40
N LYS A 202 -5.18 19.33 7.56
CA LYS A 202 -6.24 20.21 7.05
C LYS A 202 -7.09 20.77 8.19
N ASN A 203 -7.48 19.94 9.16
CA ASN A 203 -8.23 20.39 10.33
C ASN A 203 -7.42 21.37 11.20
N LEU A 204 -6.10 21.19 11.32
CA LEU A 204 -5.23 22.15 11.99
C LEU A 204 -5.16 23.49 11.25
N ALA A 205 -5.08 23.47 9.92
CA ALA A 205 -5.00 24.68 9.10
C ALA A 205 -6.30 25.51 9.09
N LEU A 206 -7.42 24.94 9.53
CA LEU A 206 -8.72 25.63 9.61
C LEU A 206 -8.96 26.33 10.96
N LYS A 207 -8.09 26.11 11.95
CA LYS A 207 -8.15 26.75 13.27
C LYS A 207 -7.44 28.10 13.26
#